data_AF-A0A925XI03-F1
#
_entry.id   AF-A0A925XI03-F1
#
_cell.length_a   1.000
_cell.length_b   1.000
_cell.length_c   1.000
_cell.angle_alpha   90.00
_cell.angle_beta   90.00
_cell.angle_gamma   90.00
#
_symmetry.space_group_name_H-M   'P 1'
#
loop_
_entity.id
_entity.type
_entity.pdbx_description
1 polymer ?
#
loop_
_entity_poly.entity_id
_entity_poly.type
_entity_poly.pdbx_seq_one_letter_code
_entity_poly.pdbx_strand_id
1 'polypeptide(L)'
;MHRAIFSLILCAVAASLSVLWLSQVPLGIPGEWTWDRAAAEPDSAWNLIGAAVAAGLYMLAVRAGWKRLSRESRSPIRCVEVGAWLAALVVMACAWLWIVQEVAPLRNRLGKAAFVLYYPSSSGYFTKARYDAPNASAFLAGYEDLMRERDVLHVGTHPPGLFLVFHGLIAACEKSPVLASVLDATQPASFREACDVIATNSLRSKSPRPLLPLDRRALWLATLLVMLSASLVVVPLYGVVRQTHGPATAWLTASLWPAIPAVAVFVPKSDVVYALVGMMIVWTWLGAVKRRSAVLALVAGLLAWCGLMCSLAFLPVFLFAALLSWSRARFWCVNRSEEGPLTLTLS
;
A
#
# COMPACT_ATOMS: atom_id res chain seq x y z
N MET A 1 -4.00 30.68 13.59
CA MET A 1 -3.15 29.51 13.22
C MET A 1 -3.73 28.67 12.06
N HIS A 2 -4.99 28.21 12.10
CA HIS A 2 -5.54 27.32 11.06
C HIS A 2 -5.63 27.91 9.64
N ARG A 3 -5.97 29.21 9.50
CA ARG A 3 -6.00 29.87 8.18
C ARG A 3 -4.61 29.98 7.53
N ALA A 4 -3.56 30.17 8.33
CA ALA A 4 -2.18 30.27 7.85
C ALA A 4 -1.67 28.91 7.33
N ILE A 5 -1.92 27.83 8.09
CA ILE A 5 -1.57 26.47 7.68
C ILE A 5 -2.31 26.09 6.38
N PHE A 6 -3.61 26.40 6.30
CA PHE A 6 -4.39 26.13 5.09
C PHE A 6 -3.86 26.90 3.87
N SER A 7 -3.55 28.18 4.04
CA SER A 7 -2.97 29.00 2.96
C SER A 7 -1.61 28.46 2.53
N LEU A 8 -0.78 28.03 3.47
CA LEU A 8 0.53 27.43 3.18
C LEU A 8 0.39 26.10 2.40
N ILE A 9 -0.57 25.25 2.76
CA ILE A 9 -0.88 24.03 2.01
C ILE A 9 -1.35 24.37 0.58
N LEU A 10 -2.27 25.33 0.42
CA LEU A 10 -2.73 25.76 -0.90
C LEU A 10 -1.59 26.30 -1.75
N CYS A 11 -0.74 27.16 -1.18
CA CYS A 11 0.45 27.68 -1.85
C CYS A 11 1.41 26.55 -2.24
N ALA A 12 1.64 25.58 -1.36
CA ALA A 12 2.48 24.42 -1.66
C ALA A 12 1.91 23.57 -2.80
N VAL A 13 0.60 23.29 -2.78
CA VAL A 13 -0.08 22.55 -3.86
C VAL A 13 0.01 23.33 -5.17
N ALA A 14 -0.28 24.63 -5.16
CA ALA A 14 -0.19 25.48 -6.35
C ALA A 14 1.25 25.55 -6.90
N ALA A 15 2.25 25.65 -6.02
CA ALA A 15 3.65 25.63 -6.40
C ALA A 15 4.06 24.28 -6.99
N SER A 16 3.67 23.16 -6.38
CA SER A 16 3.91 21.82 -6.93
C SER A 16 3.27 21.65 -8.30
N LEU A 17 2.01 22.04 -8.46
CA LEU A 17 1.33 21.99 -9.76
C LEU A 17 2.02 22.88 -10.80
N SER A 18 2.47 24.08 -10.41
CA SER A 18 3.18 24.98 -11.31
C SER A 18 4.52 24.38 -11.76
N VAL A 19 5.28 23.76 -10.86
CA VAL A 19 6.52 23.06 -11.22
C VAL A 19 6.23 21.84 -12.12
N LEU A 20 5.17 21.09 -11.84
CA LEU A 20 4.81 19.86 -12.57
C LEU A 20 4.14 20.09 -13.93
N TRP A 21 3.49 21.23 -14.16
CA TRP A 21 2.74 21.48 -15.39
C TRP A 21 3.16 22.74 -16.16
N LEU A 22 3.71 23.75 -15.48
CA LEU A 22 3.96 25.07 -16.04
C LEU A 22 5.45 25.43 -16.12
N SER A 23 6.35 24.48 -15.83
CA SER A 23 7.79 24.71 -15.87
C SER A 23 8.51 23.71 -16.78
N GLN A 24 9.70 24.09 -17.21
CA GLN A 24 10.65 23.20 -17.92
C GLN A 24 11.75 22.68 -16.99
N VAL A 25 11.57 22.83 -15.67
CA VAL A 25 12.54 22.30 -14.70
C VAL A 25 12.63 20.78 -14.90
N PRO A 26 13.82 20.21 -15.11
CA PRO A 26 13.97 18.77 -15.27
C PRO A 26 13.38 18.04 -14.06
N LEU A 27 12.55 17.02 -14.33
CA LEU A 27 12.02 16.16 -13.28
C LEU A 27 13.07 15.09 -12.94
N GLY A 28 14.17 15.50 -12.30
CA GLY A 28 15.28 14.62 -11.96
C GLY A 28 16.63 15.34 -11.92
N ILE A 29 17.70 14.57 -12.11
CA ILE A 29 19.09 15.06 -12.11
C ILE A 29 19.60 15.01 -13.56
N PRO A 30 19.75 16.17 -14.24
CA PRO A 30 20.26 16.21 -15.61
C PRO A 30 21.62 15.51 -15.73
N GLY A 31 21.76 14.63 -16.72
CA GLY A 31 22.95 13.81 -16.93
C GLY A 31 22.94 12.47 -16.20
N GLU A 32 22.04 12.26 -15.24
CA GLU A 32 21.84 10.96 -14.56
C GLU A 32 20.49 10.34 -14.93
N TRP A 33 19.39 11.00 -14.56
CA TRP A 33 18.03 10.55 -14.86
C TRP A 33 17.06 11.73 -14.88
N THR A 34 16.15 11.74 -15.84
CA THR A 34 15.06 12.72 -15.92
C THR A 34 13.78 12.02 -16.36
N TRP A 35 12.65 12.34 -15.71
CA TRP A 35 11.34 11.90 -16.17
C TRP A 35 10.81 12.81 -17.26
N ASP A 36 10.23 12.19 -18.29
CA ASP A 36 9.44 12.91 -19.27
C ASP A 36 8.15 13.43 -18.62
N ARG A 37 7.75 14.64 -19.02
CA ARG A 37 6.43 15.15 -18.68
C ARG A 37 5.39 14.41 -19.50
N ALA A 38 4.23 14.15 -18.90
CA ALA A 38 3.12 13.51 -19.60
C ALA A 38 2.70 14.38 -20.80
N ALA A 39 2.67 13.79 -21.99
CA ALA A 39 2.07 14.42 -23.15
C ALA A 39 0.55 14.49 -22.97
N ALA A 40 -0.07 15.54 -23.52
CA ALA A 40 -1.52 15.61 -23.59
C ALA A 40 -2.03 14.57 -24.62
N GLU A 41 -2.75 13.58 -24.14
CA GLU A 41 -3.47 12.60 -24.97
C GLU A 41 -4.88 13.14 -25.33
N PRO A 42 -5.51 12.69 -26.44
CA PRO A 42 -6.81 13.19 -26.88
C PRO A 42 -7.94 13.09 -25.83
N ASP A 43 -7.84 12.13 -24.91
CA ASP A 43 -8.80 11.86 -23.85
C ASP A 43 -8.44 12.51 -22.51
N SER A 44 -7.34 13.27 -22.43
CA SER A 44 -6.85 13.88 -21.18
C SER A 44 -7.90 14.73 -20.46
N ALA A 45 -8.68 15.51 -21.21
CA ALA A 45 -9.74 16.34 -20.63
C ALA A 45 -10.83 15.49 -19.95
N TRP A 46 -11.26 14.41 -20.61
CA TRP A 46 -12.25 13.49 -20.05
C TRP A 46 -11.71 12.73 -18.85
N ASN A 47 -10.46 12.31 -18.90
CA ASN A 47 -9.75 11.67 -17.79
C ASN A 47 -9.67 12.58 -16.57
N LEU A 48 -9.35 13.87 -16.76
CA LEU A 48 -9.34 14.87 -15.68
C LEU A 48 -10.74 15.10 -15.09
N ILE A 49 -11.77 15.18 -15.93
CA ILE A 49 -13.17 15.29 -15.45
C ILE A 49 -13.55 14.06 -14.62
N GLY A 50 -13.24 12.86 -15.11
CA GLY A 50 -13.49 11.60 -14.38
C GLY A 50 -12.78 11.57 -13.03
N ALA A 51 -11.50 11.98 -12.99
CA ALA A 51 -10.73 12.10 -11.76
C ALA A 51 -11.35 13.12 -10.79
N ALA A 52 -11.78 14.28 -11.28
CA ALA A 52 -12.42 15.32 -10.47
C ALA A 52 -13.76 14.85 -9.86
N VAL A 53 -14.58 14.12 -10.64
CA VAL A 53 -15.82 13.52 -10.15
C VAL A 53 -15.52 12.49 -9.05
N ALA A 54 -14.57 11.59 -9.28
CA ALA A 54 -14.17 10.59 -8.29
C ALA A 54 -13.64 11.23 -7.00
N ALA A 55 -12.81 12.27 -7.13
CA ALA A 55 -12.30 13.03 -5.99
C ALA A 55 -13.44 13.73 -5.22
N GLY A 56 -14.39 14.33 -5.94
CA GLY A 56 -15.59 14.95 -5.35
C GLY A 56 -16.41 13.96 -4.53
N LEU A 57 -16.73 12.79 -5.10
CA LEU A 57 -17.46 11.73 -4.42
C LEU A 57 -16.71 11.21 -3.19
N TYR A 58 -15.40 10.98 -3.31
CA TYR A 58 -14.54 10.56 -2.20
C TYR A 58 -14.58 11.59 -1.06
N MET A 59 -14.38 12.88 -1.37
CA MET A 59 -14.43 13.97 -0.38
C MET A 59 -15.80 14.09 0.31
N LEU A 60 -16.89 13.91 -0.43
CA LEU A 60 -18.24 13.93 0.15
C LEU A 60 -18.43 12.80 1.16
N ALA A 61 -17.97 11.59 0.84
CA ALA A 61 -18.04 10.46 1.75
C ALA A 61 -17.12 10.62 2.97
N VAL A 62 -15.92 11.14 2.79
CA VAL A 62 -15.01 11.50 3.91
C VAL A 62 -15.67 12.52 4.84
N ARG A 63 -16.29 13.56 4.27
CA ARG A 63 -17.03 14.58 5.05
C ARG A 63 -18.22 13.98 5.78
N ALA A 64 -18.96 13.06 5.15
CA ALA A 64 -20.08 12.37 5.78
C ALA A 64 -19.62 11.53 6.97
N GLY A 65 -18.58 10.71 6.80
CA GLY A 65 -17.98 9.93 7.88
C GLY A 65 -17.44 10.81 9.01
N TRP A 66 -16.77 11.92 8.68
CA TRP A 66 -16.26 12.86 9.69
C TRP A 66 -17.40 13.48 10.52
N LYS A 67 -18.44 14.01 9.85
CA LYS A 67 -19.62 14.58 10.53
C LYS A 67 -20.33 13.56 11.41
N ARG A 68 -20.35 12.29 10.99
CA ARG A 68 -21.00 11.23 11.75
C ARG A 68 -20.17 10.83 12.96
N LEU A 69 -18.86 10.66 12.78
CA LEU A 69 -17.94 10.23 13.82
C LEU A 69 -17.58 11.34 14.81
N SER A 70 -17.80 12.62 14.48
CA SER A 70 -17.63 13.76 15.39
C SER A 70 -18.73 13.88 16.45
N ARG A 71 -19.89 13.26 16.24
CA ARG A 71 -20.96 13.23 17.25
C ARG A 71 -20.53 12.39 18.45
N GLU A 72 -20.60 12.96 19.65
CA GLU A 72 -20.33 12.21 20.87
C GLU A 72 -21.47 11.25 21.16
N SER A 73 -21.18 9.96 21.20
CA SER A 73 -22.10 8.93 21.67
C SER A 73 -21.32 7.74 22.24
N ARG A 74 -21.70 7.26 23.43
CA ARG A 74 -21.04 6.13 24.11
C ARG A 74 -21.72 4.78 23.85
N SER A 75 -22.59 4.68 22.85
CA SER A 75 -23.35 3.46 22.56
C SER A 75 -22.48 2.33 21.95
N PRO A 76 -22.68 1.06 22.32
CA PRO A 76 -22.01 -0.09 21.70
C PRO A 76 -22.29 -0.23 20.20
N ILE A 77 -23.42 0.29 19.71
CA ILE A 77 -23.76 0.39 18.27
C ILE A 77 -22.66 1.15 17.50
N ARG A 78 -21.90 2.02 18.18
CA ARG A 78 -20.84 2.81 17.58
C ARG A 78 -19.66 1.97 17.10
N CYS A 79 -19.38 0.81 17.69
CA CYS A 79 -18.29 -0.07 17.22
C CYS A 79 -18.61 -0.67 15.84
N VAL A 80 -19.83 -1.17 15.67
CA VAL A 80 -20.33 -1.69 14.39
C VAL A 80 -20.37 -0.57 13.35
N GLU A 81 -20.86 0.61 13.74
CA GLU A 81 -20.89 1.79 12.87
C GLU A 81 -19.49 2.21 12.41
N VAL A 82 -18.51 2.30 13.32
CA VAL A 82 -17.11 2.59 12.96
C VAL A 82 -16.56 1.54 12.00
N GLY A 83 -16.84 0.26 12.27
CA GLY A 83 -16.46 -0.84 11.39
C GLY A 83 -17.04 -0.69 9.98
N ALA A 84 -18.33 -0.35 9.87
CA ALA A 84 -19.00 -0.12 8.60
C ALA A 84 -18.39 1.07 7.84
N TRP A 85 -18.11 2.18 8.52
CA TRP A 85 -17.45 3.35 7.91
C TRP A 85 -16.03 3.03 7.44
N LEU A 86 -15.26 2.27 8.20
CA LEU A 86 -13.92 1.83 7.79
C LEU A 86 -13.98 0.88 6.60
N ALA A 87 -14.92 -0.07 6.58
CA ALA A 87 -15.14 -0.95 5.43
C ALA A 87 -15.52 -0.15 4.18
N ALA A 88 -16.43 0.82 4.32
CA ALA A 88 -16.76 1.75 3.23
C ALA A 88 -15.54 2.54 2.77
N LEU A 89 -14.69 3.01 3.70
CA LEU A 89 -13.45 3.73 3.35
C LEU A 89 -12.47 2.85 2.58
N VAL A 90 -12.34 1.57 2.92
CA VAL A 90 -11.52 0.61 2.15
C VAL A 90 -12.06 0.44 0.74
N VAL A 91 -13.37 0.27 0.57
CA VAL A 91 -14.00 0.15 -0.77
C VAL A 91 -13.78 1.42 -1.58
N MET A 92 -13.97 2.58 -0.97
CA MET A 92 -13.73 3.87 -1.64
C MET A 92 -12.26 4.11 -1.97
N ALA A 93 -11.34 3.67 -1.11
CA ALA A 93 -9.91 3.71 -1.37
C ALA A 93 -9.53 2.81 -2.57
N CYS A 94 -10.08 1.60 -2.64
CA CYS A 94 -9.90 0.72 -3.81
C CYS A 94 -10.42 1.38 -5.09
N ALA A 95 -11.65 1.93 -5.05
CA ALA A 95 -12.25 2.61 -6.19
C ALA A 95 -11.45 3.85 -6.62
N TRP A 96 -10.98 4.65 -5.66
CA TRP A 96 -10.11 5.79 -5.90
C TRP A 96 -8.79 5.37 -6.57
N LEU A 97 -8.09 4.39 -6.01
CA LEU A 97 -6.83 3.89 -6.55
C LEU A 97 -7.00 3.25 -7.94
N TRP A 98 -8.15 2.65 -8.21
CA TRP A 98 -8.50 2.14 -9.53
C TRP A 98 -8.66 3.29 -10.53
N ILE A 99 -9.55 4.25 -10.23
CA ILE A 99 -9.88 5.36 -11.13
C ILE A 99 -8.66 6.23 -11.39
N VAL A 100 -7.92 6.63 -10.34
CA VAL A 100 -6.77 7.53 -10.48
C VAL A 100 -5.65 6.91 -11.34
N GLN A 101 -5.54 5.58 -11.36
CA GLN A 101 -4.59 4.90 -12.23
C GLN A 101 -5.14 4.78 -13.66
N GLU A 102 -6.42 4.46 -13.86
CA GLU A 102 -6.98 4.34 -15.20
C GLU A 102 -7.13 5.67 -15.95
N VAL A 103 -7.27 6.78 -15.25
CA VAL A 103 -7.29 8.13 -15.86
C VAL A 103 -5.89 8.69 -16.15
N ALA A 104 -4.83 7.94 -15.82
CA ALA A 104 -3.47 8.31 -16.20
C ALA A 104 -3.27 8.19 -17.73
N PRO A 105 -2.22 8.84 -18.28
CA PRO A 105 -1.82 8.62 -19.68
C PRO A 105 -1.65 7.14 -19.98
N LEU A 106 -1.91 6.72 -21.22
CA LEU A 106 -2.06 5.31 -21.63
C LEU A 106 -0.96 4.39 -21.09
N ARG A 107 0.30 4.83 -21.17
CA ARG A 107 1.48 4.06 -20.70
C ARG A 107 1.54 3.85 -19.17
N ASN A 108 0.82 4.67 -18.41
CA ASN A 108 0.84 4.74 -16.96
C ASN A 108 -0.45 4.21 -16.30
N ARG A 109 -1.42 3.72 -17.10
CA ARG A 109 -2.64 3.07 -16.63
C ARG A 109 -2.35 1.76 -15.89
N LEU A 110 -3.37 1.04 -15.43
CA LEU A 110 -3.18 -0.26 -14.76
C LEU A 110 -2.42 -1.27 -15.63
N GLY A 111 -2.40 -1.09 -16.96
CA GLY A 111 -1.52 -1.84 -17.87
C GLY A 111 -0.04 -1.85 -17.48
N LYS A 112 0.48 -0.78 -16.86
CA LYS A 112 1.87 -0.73 -16.34
C LYS A 112 2.15 -1.88 -15.38
N ALA A 113 1.13 -2.37 -14.66
CA ALA A 113 1.28 -3.40 -13.65
C ALA A 113 1.77 -4.73 -14.26
N ALA A 114 1.27 -5.09 -15.44
CA ALA A 114 1.72 -6.28 -16.15
C ALA A 114 3.21 -6.21 -16.48
N PHE A 115 3.69 -5.06 -16.97
CA PHE A 115 5.11 -4.84 -17.28
C PHE A 115 5.98 -4.89 -16.03
N VAL A 116 5.60 -4.16 -14.98
CA VAL A 116 6.36 -4.07 -13.72
C VAL A 116 6.53 -5.44 -13.07
N LEU A 117 5.48 -6.25 -13.06
CA LEU A 117 5.49 -7.55 -12.40
C LEU A 117 6.13 -8.65 -13.28
N TYR A 118 5.99 -8.59 -14.60
CA TYR A 118 6.55 -9.58 -15.52
C TYR A 118 8.06 -9.45 -15.71
N TYR A 119 8.57 -8.24 -15.98
CA TYR A 119 9.97 -8.09 -16.39
C TYR A 119 10.96 -8.20 -15.20
N PRO A 120 12.01 -9.04 -15.32
CA PRO A 120 13.03 -9.20 -14.27
C PRO A 120 13.75 -7.91 -13.84
N SER A 121 13.93 -6.97 -14.77
CA SER A 121 14.57 -5.68 -14.49
C SER A 121 13.73 -4.77 -13.58
N SER A 122 12.42 -5.02 -13.45
CA SER A 122 11.52 -4.20 -12.64
C SER A 122 11.22 -4.81 -11.28
N SER A 123 10.89 -6.10 -11.24
CA SER A 123 10.54 -6.80 -10.00
C SER A 123 11.15 -8.21 -9.94
N GLY A 124 10.96 -9.02 -10.98
CA GLY A 124 11.59 -10.33 -11.12
C GLY A 124 11.07 -11.48 -10.27
N TYR A 125 10.29 -11.23 -9.21
CA TYR A 125 9.78 -12.31 -8.35
C TYR A 125 8.84 -13.27 -9.08
N PHE A 126 7.89 -12.74 -9.88
CA PHE A 126 6.99 -13.56 -10.69
C PHE A 126 7.78 -14.44 -11.66
N THR A 127 8.69 -13.84 -12.43
CA THR A 127 9.45 -14.55 -13.45
C THR A 127 10.37 -15.60 -12.85
N LYS A 128 11.02 -15.30 -11.71
CA LYS A 128 11.82 -16.29 -10.99
C LYS A 128 10.95 -17.46 -10.52
N ALA A 129 9.82 -17.20 -9.86
CA ALA A 129 8.93 -18.23 -9.34
C ALA A 129 8.27 -19.07 -10.45
N ARG A 130 7.96 -18.46 -11.59
CA ARG A 130 7.25 -19.11 -12.70
C ARG A 130 8.16 -19.92 -13.61
N TYR A 131 9.36 -19.42 -13.90
CA TYR A 131 10.21 -19.91 -14.98
C TYR A 131 11.57 -20.41 -14.52
N ASP A 132 12.25 -19.67 -13.65
CA ASP A 132 13.65 -19.96 -13.33
C ASP A 132 13.77 -20.93 -12.13
N ALA A 133 12.80 -20.94 -11.23
CA ALA A 133 12.77 -21.79 -10.04
C ALA A 133 11.34 -22.23 -9.68
N PRO A 134 10.68 -23.06 -10.51
CA PRO A 134 9.27 -23.46 -10.29
C PRO A 134 9.04 -24.31 -9.03
N ASN A 135 10.10 -24.88 -8.44
CA ASN A 135 10.02 -25.66 -7.21
C ASN A 135 10.48 -24.80 -6.01
N ALA A 136 9.52 -24.36 -5.20
CA ALA A 136 9.78 -23.51 -4.03
C ALA A 136 10.71 -24.17 -2.99
N SER A 137 10.55 -25.47 -2.74
CA SER A 137 11.39 -26.19 -1.78
C SER A 137 12.83 -26.29 -2.25
N ALA A 138 13.05 -26.60 -3.53
CA ALA A 138 14.39 -26.64 -4.11
C ALA A 138 15.03 -25.24 -4.12
N PHE A 139 14.27 -24.20 -4.43
CA PHE A 139 14.74 -22.82 -4.36
C PHE A 139 15.20 -22.44 -2.95
N LEU A 140 14.40 -22.74 -1.92
CA LEU A 140 14.76 -22.43 -0.53
C LEU A 140 16.00 -23.20 -0.07
N ALA A 141 16.14 -24.46 -0.47
CA ALA A 141 17.30 -25.27 -0.14
C ALA A 141 18.60 -24.72 -0.73
N GLY A 142 18.55 -24.14 -1.95
CA GLY A 142 19.70 -23.51 -2.62
C GLY A 142 19.81 -21.99 -2.46
N TYR A 143 18.96 -21.38 -1.62
CA TYR A 143 18.82 -19.91 -1.59
C TYR A 143 20.10 -19.22 -1.13
N GLU A 144 20.75 -19.73 -0.08
CA GLU A 144 21.98 -19.13 0.43
C GLU A 144 23.13 -19.22 -0.58
N ASP A 145 23.24 -20.34 -1.30
CA ASP A 145 24.26 -20.53 -2.33
C ASP A 145 24.03 -19.55 -3.48
N LEU A 146 22.78 -19.38 -3.93
CA LEU A 146 22.41 -18.39 -4.95
C LEU A 146 22.78 -16.97 -4.53
N MET A 147 22.56 -16.60 -3.26
CA MET A 147 22.92 -15.26 -2.77
C MET A 147 24.43 -15.01 -2.73
N ARG A 148 25.26 -16.06 -2.65
CA ARG A 148 26.73 -15.94 -2.69
C ARG A 148 27.26 -15.63 -4.09
N GLU A 149 26.47 -15.86 -5.16
CA GLU A 149 26.87 -15.64 -6.56
C GLU A 149 26.97 -14.15 -6.96
N ARG A 150 26.61 -13.21 -6.06
CA ARG A 150 26.74 -11.73 -6.14
C ARG A 150 25.98 -11.02 -7.27
N ASP A 151 25.70 -11.63 -8.42
CA ASP A 151 24.92 -11.02 -9.52
C ASP A 151 23.48 -11.57 -9.60
N VAL A 152 22.70 -11.26 -8.57
CA VAL A 152 21.30 -11.71 -8.41
C VAL A 152 20.28 -10.59 -8.68
N LEU A 153 20.73 -9.49 -9.32
CA LEU A 153 19.93 -8.32 -9.66
C LEU A 153 19.06 -7.84 -8.48
N HIS A 154 17.84 -7.36 -8.77
CA HIS A 154 16.87 -6.90 -7.77
C HIS A 154 16.40 -8.01 -6.82
N VAL A 155 16.49 -9.27 -7.23
CA VAL A 155 16.07 -10.41 -6.38
C VAL A 155 17.05 -10.63 -5.22
N GLY A 156 18.32 -10.27 -5.40
CA GLY A 156 19.36 -10.40 -4.38
C GLY A 156 19.24 -9.47 -3.17
N THR A 157 18.43 -8.42 -3.27
CA THR A 157 18.32 -7.41 -2.22
C THR A 157 17.20 -7.70 -1.21
N HIS A 158 16.43 -8.78 -1.41
CA HIS A 158 15.26 -9.12 -0.60
C HIS A 158 15.32 -10.57 -0.12
N PRO A 159 14.89 -10.86 1.12
CA PRO A 159 14.68 -12.24 1.57
C PRO A 159 13.59 -12.96 0.73
N PRO A 160 13.49 -14.30 0.79
CA PRO A 160 12.77 -15.11 -0.21
C PRO A 160 11.23 -15.00 -0.15
N GLY A 161 10.65 -14.23 0.77
CA GLY A 161 9.22 -14.19 1.01
C GLY A 161 8.39 -13.76 -0.19
N LEU A 162 8.83 -12.75 -0.96
CA LEU A 162 8.10 -12.32 -2.16
C LEU A 162 8.08 -13.39 -3.25
N PHE A 163 9.13 -14.19 -3.35
CA PHE A 163 9.18 -15.33 -4.25
C PHE A 163 8.16 -16.41 -3.84
N LEU A 164 8.08 -16.72 -2.54
CA LEU A 164 7.09 -17.65 -2.01
C LEU A 164 5.66 -17.15 -2.20
N VAL A 165 5.44 -15.84 -2.08
CA VAL A 165 4.13 -15.22 -2.40
C VAL A 165 3.75 -15.55 -3.84
N PHE A 166 4.62 -15.33 -4.83
CA PHE A 166 4.29 -15.63 -6.22
C PHE A 166 4.05 -17.11 -6.50
N HIS A 167 4.76 -18.03 -5.85
CA HIS A 167 4.41 -19.46 -5.90
C HIS A 167 2.98 -19.71 -5.41
N GLY A 168 2.61 -19.11 -4.29
CA GLY A 168 1.25 -19.20 -3.75
C GLY A 168 0.20 -18.64 -4.71
N LEU A 169 0.47 -17.48 -5.33
CA LEU A 169 -0.46 -16.86 -6.29
C LEU A 169 -0.65 -17.71 -7.55
N ILE A 170 0.44 -18.25 -8.11
CA ILE A 170 0.38 -19.13 -9.27
C ILE A 170 -0.41 -20.40 -8.94
N ALA A 171 -0.10 -21.05 -7.82
CA ALA A 171 -0.80 -22.26 -7.37
C ALA A 171 -2.29 -22.00 -7.08
N ALA A 172 -2.64 -20.83 -6.52
CA ALA A 172 -4.03 -20.44 -6.29
C ALA A 172 -4.80 -20.26 -7.61
N CYS A 173 -4.19 -19.61 -8.60
CA CYS A 173 -4.79 -19.41 -9.92
C CYS A 173 -4.93 -20.72 -10.70
N GLU A 174 -4.00 -21.67 -10.53
CA GLU A 174 -4.04 -22.98 -11.17
C GLU A 174 -5.12 -23.89 -10.57
N LYS A 175 -5.26 -23.89 -9.24
CA LYS A 175 -6.15 -24.81 -8.52
C LYS A 175 -7.61 -24.36 -8.43
N SER A 176 -7.90 -23.08 -8.64
CA SER A 176 -9.24 -22.51 -8.43
C SER A 176 -9.86 -21.98 -9.73
N PRO A 177 -10.77 -22.74 -10.36
CA PRO A 177 -11.50 -22.28 -11.54
C PRO A 177 -12.35 -21.03 -11.29
N VAL A 178 -12.92 -20.92 -10.08
CA VAL A 178 -13.72 -19.74 -9.67
C VAL A 178 -12.84 -18.50 -9.63
N LEU A 179 -11.66 -18.60 -9.02
CA LEU A 179 -10.70 -17.49 -8.98
C LEU A 179 -10.24 -17.13 -10.40
N ALA A 180 -9.94 -18.12 -11.24
CA ALA A 180 -9.56 -17.90 -12.63
C ALA A 180 -10.64 -17.12 -13.40
N SER A 181 -11.92 -17.53 -13.27
CA SER A 181 -13.04 -16.84 -13.91
C SER A 181 -13.21 -15.40 -13.42
N VAL A 182 -13.06 -15.15 -12.11
CA VAL A 182 -13.14 -13.78 -11.55
C VAL A 182 -11.99 -12.92 -12.07
N LEU A 183 -10.77 -13.48 -12.12
CA LEU A 183 -9.60 -12.76 -12.61
C LEU A 183 -9.68 -12.45 -14.10
N ASP A 184 -10.24 -13.35 -14.91
CA ASP A 184 -10.46 -13.09 -16.34
C ASP A 184 -11.52 -12.01 -16.56
N ALA A 185 -12.61 -12.02 -15.77
CA ALA A 185 -13.70 -11.06 -15.88
C ALA A 185 -13.36 -9.64 -15.38
N THR A 186 -12.38 -9.50 -14.49
CA THR A 186 -12.07 -8.22 -13.82
C THR A 186 -10.88 -7.47 -14.40
N GLN A 187 -10.16 -8.03 -15.37
CA GLN A 187 -9.06 -7.32 -16.02
C GLN A 187 -9.58 -6.08 -16.77
N PRO A 188 -9.02 -4.88 -16.55
CA PRO A 188 -9.33 -3.73 -17.39
C PRO A 188 -8.73 -3.90 -18.79
N ALA A 189 -9.24 -3.15 -19.77
CA ALA A 189 -8.73 -3.18 -21.14
C ALA A 189 -7.24 -2.84 -21.20
N SER A 190 -6.81 -1.82 -20.45
CA SER A 190 -5.41 -1.39 -20.33
C SER A 190 -4.47 -2.53 -19.90
N PHE A 191 -4.93 -3.41 -18.99
CA PHE A 191 -4.16 -4.56 -18.52
C PHE A 191 -4.09 -5.67 -19.57
N ARG A 192 -5.20 -5.99 -20.24
CA ARG A 192 -5.21 -7.00 -21.31
C ARG A 192 -4.30 -6.61 -22.47
N GLU A 193 -4.41 -5.36 -22.93
CA GLU A 193 -3.56 -4.81 -23.99
C GLU A 193 -2.08 -4.88 -23.62
N ALA A 194 -1.72 -4.52 -22.39
CA ALA A 194 -0.36 -4.66 -21.89
C ALA A 194 0.13 -6.12 -21.92
N CYS A 195 -0.71 -7.08 -21.50
CA CYS A 195 -0.39 -8.50 -21.59
C CYS A 195 -0.21 -8.98 -23.04
N ASP A 196 -0.99 -8.49 -23.98
CA ASP A 196 -0.87 -8.85 -25.40
C ASP A 196 0.44 -8.31 -26.02
N VAL A 197 0.83 -7.10 -25.64
CA VAL A 197 2.15 -6.53 -26.00
C VAL A 197 3.28 -7.36 -25.41
N ILE A 198 3.20 -7.73 -24.13
CA ILE A 198 4.19 -8.60 -23.47
C ILE A 198 4.28 -9.95 -24.20
N ALA A 199 3.14 -10.59 -24.49
CA ALA A 199 3.09 -11.87 -25.17
C ALA A 199 3.77 -11.81 -26.55
N THR A 200 3.59 -10.71 -27.29
CA THR A 200 4.23 -10.51 -28.59
C THR A 200 5.74 -10.28 -28.46
N ASN A 201 6.15 -9.43 -27.51
CA ASN A 201 7.54 -9.05 -27.33
C ASN A 201 8.39 -10.16 -26.71
N SER A 202 7.82 -10.96 -25.80
CA SER A 202 8.54 -12.02 -25.11
C SER A 202 9.00 -13.13 -26.06
N LEU A 203 8.26 -13.35 -27.16
CA LEU A 203 8.61 -14.29 -28.23
C LEU A 203 9.80 -13.81 -29.09
N ARG A 204 10.10 -12.51 -29.09
CA ARG A 204 11.21 -11.91 -29.85
C ARG A 204 12.53 -11.86 -29.06
N SER A 205 12.51 -12.25 -27.79
CA SER A 205 13.71 -12.23 -26.94
C SER A 205 14.64 -13.41 -27.24
N LYS A 206 15.92 -13.30 -26.84
CA LYS A 206 16.91 -14.37 -27.01
C LYS A 206 16.50 -15.69 -26.34
N SER A 207 15.66 -15.62 -25.30
CA SER A 207 15.11 -16.77 -24.60
C SER A 207 13.58 -16.63 -24.55
N PRO A 208 12.85 -17.07 -25.61
CA PRO A 208 11.41 -16.89 -25.70
C PRO A 208 10.66 -17.46 -24.50
N ARG A 209 9.80 -16.63 -23.89
CA ARG A 209 8.93 -17.02 -22.76
C ARG A 209 7.51 -16.60 -23.08
N PRO A 210 6.63 -17.50 -23.58
CA PRO A 210 5.27 -17.13 -23.94
C PRO A 210 4.48 -16.74 -22.68
N LEU A 211 3.83 -15.58 -22.69
CA LEU A 211 2.95 -15.17 -21.60
C LEU A 211 1.64 -15.99 -21.66
N LEU A 212 1.49 -16.93 -20.74
CA LEU A 212 0.34 -17.84 -20.71
C LEU A 212 -0.88 -17.23 -20.00
N PRO A 213 -2.10 -17.76 -20.20
CA PRO A 213 -3.29 -17.29 -19.48
C PRO A 213 -3.14 -17.37 -17.95
N LEU A 214 -2.48 -18.42 -17.43
CA LEU A 214 -2.17 -18.55 -16.01
C LEU A 214 -1.29 -17.39 -15.50
N ASP A 215 -0.33 -16.94 -16.31
CA ASP A 215 0.57 -15.85 -15.95
C ASP A 215 -0.21 -14.54 -15.84
N ARG A 216 -1.09 -14.25 -16.81
CA ARG A 216 -1.95 -13.06 -16.80
C ARG A 216 -2.77 -12.99 -15.51
N ARG A 217 -3.37 -14.11 -15.11
CA ARG A 217 -4.16 -14.22 -13.87
C ARG A 217 -3.30 -14.00 -12.63
N ALA A 218 -2.12 -14.61 -12.54
CA ALA A 218 -1.23 -14.45 -11.40
C ALA A 218 -0.74 -12.99 -11.25
N LEU A 219 -0.36 -12.34 -12.36
CA LEU A 219 0.02 -10.92 -12.38
C LEU A 219 -1.14 -10.01 -11.99
N TRP A 220 -2.35 -10.30 -12.47
CA TRP A 220 -3.55 -9.54 -12.13
C TRP A 220 -3.95 -9.71 -10.66
N LEU A 221 -3.91 -10.94 -10.15
CA LEU A 221 -4.15 -11.23 -8.73
C LEU A 221 -3.16 -10.47 -7.83
N ALA A 222 -1.87 -10.49 -8.16
CA ALA A 222 -0.86 -9.72 -7.43
C ALA A 222 -1.20 -8.22 -7.42
N THR A 223 -1.60 -7.67 -8.56
CA THR A 223 -2.02 -6.25 -8.69
C THR A 223 -3.21 -5.93 -7.78
N LEU A 224 -4.25 -6.76 -7.79
CA LEU A 224 -5.43 -6.60 -6.93
C LEU A 224 -5.07 -6.70 -5.44
N LEU A 225 -4.19 -7.63 -5.06
CA LEU A 225 -3.75 -7.79 -3.68
C LEU A 225 -2.93 -6.59 -3.20
N VAL A 226 -2.09 -6.00 -4.06
CA VAL A 226 -1.37 -4.77 -3.72
C VAL A 226 -2.33 -3.61 -3.55
N MET A 227 -3.30 -3.42 -4.45
CA MET A 227 -4.32 -2.37 -4.34
C MET A 227 -5.20 -2.53 -3.10
N LEU A 228 -5.61 -3.76 -2.79
CA LEU A 228 -6.37 -4.07 -1.59
C LEU A 228 -5.53 -3.80 -0.33
N SER A 229 -4.27 -4.21 -0.34
CA SER A 229 -3.35 -3.97 0.79
C SER A 229 -3.15 -2.48 1.01
N ALA A 230 -2.94 -1.70 -0.06
CA ALA A 230 -2.86 -0.25 -0.03
C ALA A 230 -4.11 0.37 0.59
N SER A 231 -5.29 -0.12 0.23
CA SER A 231 -6.57 0.38 0.72
C SER A 231 -6.82 0.00 2.18
N LEU A 232 -6.41 -1.20 2.59
CA LEU A 232 -6.58 -1.70 3.95
C LEU A 232 -5.77 -0.94 4.99
N VAL A 233 -4.69 -0.23 4.62
CA VAL A 233 -3.87 0.58 5.55
C VAL A 233 -4.70 1.58 6.35
N VAL A 234 -5.82 2.06 5.80
CA VAL A 234 -6.73 3.00 6.50
C VAL A 234 -7.21 2.44 7.84
N VAL A 235 -7.35 1.12 7.98
CA VAL A 235 -7.84 0.46 9.20
C VAL A 235 -6.81 0.52 10.33
N PRO A 236 -5.59 -0.04 10.20
CA PRO A 236 -4.60 0.07 11.26
C PRO A 236 -4.14 1.50 11.47
N LEU A 237 -4.11 2.36 10.44
CA LEU A 237 -3.80 3.78 10.60
C LEU A 237 -4.84 4.48 11.49
N TYR A 238 -6.14 4.26 11.23
CA TYR A 238 -7.20 4.71 12.12
C TYR A 238 -6.97 4.18 13.54
N GLY A 239 -6.69 2.89 13.67
CA GLY A 239 -6.42 2.21 14.94
C GLY A 239 -5.26 2.81 15.74
N VAL A 240 -4.16 3.18 15.08
CA VAL A 240 -2.99 3.84 15.71
C VAL A 240 -3.34 5.24 16.19
N VAL A 241 -3.98 6.06 15.34
CA VAL A 241 -4.34 7.44 15.69
C VAL A 241 -5.40 7.49 16.80
N ARG A 242 -6.33 6.52 16.81
CA ARG A 242 -7.34 6.36 17.88
C ARG A 242 -6.76 6.11 19.26
N GLN A 243 -5.50 5.73 19.37
CA GLN A 243 -4.89 5.52 20.68
C GLN A 243 -4.69 6.83 21.45
N THR A 244 -4.59 7.96 20.75
CA THR A 244 -4.29 9.28 21.33
C THR A 244 -5.29 10.38 20.92
N HIS A 245 -6.02 10.24 19.82
CA HIS A 245 -6.94 11.25 19.32
C HIS A 245 -8.36 10.71 19.15
N GLY A 246 -9.36 11.59 19.15
CA GLY A 246 -10.76 11.25 18.92
C GLY A 246 -11.06 10.60 17.56
N PRO A 247 -12.23 9.97 17.40
CA PRO A 247 -12.61 9.25 16.17
C PRO A 247 -12.66 10.12 14.92
N ALA A 248 -13.10 11.37 15.05
CA ALA A 248 -13.13 12.31 13.92
C ALA A 248 -11.74 12.62 13.37
N THR A 249 -10.74 12.84 14.25
CA THR A 249 -9.36 13.08 13.84
C THR A 249 -8.75 11.84 13.20
N ALA A 250 -8.92 10.67 13.82
CA ALA A 250 -8.42 9.42 13.28
C ALA A 250 -9.02 9.08 11.91
N TRP A 251 -10.31 9.36 11.72
CA TRP A 251 -10.99 9.20 10.44
C TRP A 251 -10.39 10.08 9.35
N LEU A 252 -10.22 11.38 9.63
CA LEU A 252 -9.60 12.30 8.66
C LEU A 252 -8.19 11.85 8.32
N THR A 253 -7.36 11.52 9.31
CA THR A 253 -5.99 11.04 9.06
C THR A 253 -5.98 9.77 8.20
N ALA A 254 -6.81 8.78 8.51
CA ALA A 254 -6.91 7.55 7.72
C ALA A 254 -7.39 7.82 6.29
N SER A 255 -8.35 8.73 6.10
CA SER A 255 -8.90 9.06 4.79
C SER A 255 -7.94 9.79 3.85
N LEU A 256 -6.84 10.37 4.38
CA LEU A 256 -5.82 11.01 3.56
C LEU A 256 -4.87 9.99 2.92
N TRP A 257 -4.76 8.78 3.47
CA TRP A 257 -3.81 7.77 2.99
C TRP A 257 -3.94 7.43 1.50
N PRO A 258 -5.14 7.09 0.97
CA PRO A 258 -5.28 6.75 -0.45
C PRO A 258 -5.01 7.93 -1.40
N ALA A 259 -5.06 9.16 -0.89
CA ALA A 259 -4.79 10.38 -1.65
C ALA A 259 -3.30 10.72 -1.74
N ILE A 260 -2.42 9.99 -1.03
CA ILE A 260 -0.97 10.17 -1.13
C ILE A 260 -0.52 9.67 -2.52
N PRO A 261 0.05 10.54 -3.39
CA PRO A 261 0.37 10.16 -4.77
C PRO A 261 1.30 8.95 -4.87
N ALA A 262 2.24 8.80 -3.93
CA ALA A 262 3.15 7.67 -3.87
C ALA A 262 2.39 6.33 -3.83
N VAL A 263 1.25 6.25 -3.14
CA VAL A 263 0.45 5.01 -3.05
C VAL A 263 -0.01 4.57 -4.45
N ALA A 264 -0.53 5.48 -5.27
CA ALA A 264 -0.98 5.17 -6.63
C ALA A 264 0.17 4.94 -7.61
N VAL A 265 1.26 5.70 -7.47
CA VAL A 265 2.44 5.57 -8.34
C VAL A 265 3.10 4.21 -8.17
N PHE A 266 3.27 3.76 -6.94
CA PHE A 266 4.01 2.53 -6.62
C PHE A 266 3.17 1.25 -6.76
N VAL A 267 1.86 1.31 -6.97
CA VAL A 267 1.10 0.11 -7.39
C VAL A 267 1.61 -0.34 -8.77
N PRO A 268 1.95 -1.64 -8.97
CA PRO A 268 1.66 -2.81 -8.12
C PRO A 268 2.86 -3.34 -7.30
N LYS A 269 3.89 -2.55 -7.03
CA LYS A 269 5.07 -3.02 -6.30
C LYS A 269 4.71 -3.44 -4.87
N SER A 270 5.46 -4.43 -4.37
CA SER A 270 5.30 -4.98 -3.01
C SER A 270 5.58 -3.95 -1.92
N ASP A 271 6.33 -2.88 -2.20
CA ASP A 271 6.56 -1.75 -1.28
C ASP A 271 5.25 -1.20 -0.70
N VAL A 272 4.19 -1.16 -1.48
CA VAL A 272 2.87 -0.67 -1.05
C VAL A 272 2.21 -1.64 -0.06
N VAL A 273 2.45 -2.96 -0.20
CA VAL A 273 1.98 -3.98 0.75
C VAL A 273 2.68 -3.81 2.11
N TYR A 274 3.94 -3.39 2.11
CA TYR A 274 4.71 -3.21 3.34
C TYR A 274 4.15 -2.11 4.24
N ALA A 275 3.47 -1.11 3.67
CA ALA A 275 2.76 -0.11 4.46
C ALA A 275 1.67 -0.73 5.34
N LEU A 276 0.89 -1.69 4.82
CA LEU A 276 -0.14 -2.39 5.59
C LEU A 276 0.49 -3.22 6.71
N VAL A 277 1.47 -4.06 6.37
CA VAL A 277 2.14 -4.94 7.35
C VAL A 277 2.80 -4.09 8.43
N GLY A 278 3.51 -3.02 8.05
CA GLY A 278 4.19 -2.13 8.98
C GLY A 278 3.21 -1.42 9.92
N MET A 279 2.11 -0.90 9.38
CA MET A 279 1.08 -0.25 10.19
C MET A 279 0.37 -1.23 11.13
N MET A 280 0.12 -2.47 10.68
CA MET A 280 -0.43 -3.54 11.52
C MET A 280 0.51 -3.93 12.67
N ILE A 281 1.82 -3.99 12.42
CA ILE A 281 2.84 -4.23 13.46
C ILE A 281 2.78 -3.12 14.51
N VAL A 282 2.83 -1.85 14.08
CA VAL A 282 2.76 -0.70 14.99
C VAL A 282 1.44 -0.71 15.78
N TRP A 283 0.32 -0.96 15.11
CA TRP A 283 -0.99 -0.97 15.76
C TRP A 283 -1.11 -2.06 16.82
N THR A 284 -0.75 -3.29 16.48
CA THR A 284 -0.85 -4.45 17.38
C THR A 284 0.16 -4.35 18.51
N TRP A 285 1.40 -3.91 18.25
CA TRP A 285 2.43 -3.67 19.27
C TRP A 285 2.00 -2.63 20.30
N LEU A 286 1.58 -1.44 19.85
CA LEU A 286 1.13 -0.39 20.77
C LEU A 286 -0.14 -0.82 21.53
N GLY A 287 -1.00 -1.59 20.88
CA GLY A 287 -2.14 -2.24 21.53
C GLY A 287 -1.72 -3.23 22.62
N ALA A 288 -0.70 -4.05 22.36
CA ALA A 288 -0.13 -5.00 23.30
C ALA A 288 0.43 -4.30 24.54
N VAL A 289 1.23 -3.25 24.35
CA VAL A 289 1.80 -2.44 25.44
C VAL A 289 0.69 -1.80 26.28
N LYS A 290 -0.28 -1.15 25.63
CA LYS A 290 -1.38 -0.47 26.32
C LYS A 290 -2.26 -1.43 27.13
N ARG A 291 -2.54 -2.62 26.59
CA ARG A 291 -3.45 -3.61 27.20
C ARG A 291 -2.72 -4.70 27.99
N ARG A 292 -1.39 -4.67 28.05
CA ARG A 292 -0.55 -5.75 28.58
C ARG A 292 -0.94 -7.13 28.01
N SER A 293 -1.20 -7.19 26.69
CA SER A 293 -1.76 -8.37 26.03
C SER A 293 -0.67 -9.17 25.32
N ALA A 294 -0.42 -10.40 25.80
CA ALA A 294 0.51 -11.33 25.17
C ALA A 294 0.06 -11.76 23.76
N VAL A 295 -1.25 -11.91 23.54
CA VAL A 295 -1.80 -12.27 22.22
C VAL A 295 -1.48 -11.21 21.19
N LEU A 296 -1.68 -9.92 21.51
CA LEU A 296 -1.35 -8.84 20.59
C LEU A 296 0.16 -8.74 20.35
N ALA A 297 0.99 -9.02 21.36
CA ALA A 297 2.44 -9.07 21.20
C ALA A 297 2.88 -10.22 20.28
N LEU A 298 2.27 -11.40 20.42
CA LEU A 298 2.51 -12.55 19.53
C LEU A 298 2.13 -12.22 18.10
N VAL A 299 0.95 -11.63 17.88
CA VAL A 299 0.50 -11.19 16.54
C VAL A 299 1.48 -10.17 15.95
N ALA A 300 1.94 -9.18 16.73
CA ALA A 300 2.94 -8.22 16.28
C ALA A 300 4.26 -8.91 15.88
N GLY A 301 4.72 -9.89 16.68
CA GLY A 301 5.92 -10.68 16.41
C GLY A 301 5.81 -11.54 15.15
N LEU A 302 4.67 -12.19 14.93
CA LEU A 302 4.42 -12.97 13.71
C LEU A 302 4.39 -12.09 12.46
N LEU A 303 3.72 -10.94 12.54
CA LEU A 303 3.71 -9.95 11.44
C LEU A 303 5.12 -9.43 11.17
N ALA A 304 5.90 -9.14 12.21
CA ALA A 304 7.28 -8.70 12.11
C ALA A 304 8.16 -9.76 11.43
N TRP A 305 8.03 -11.02 11.83
CA TRP A 305 8.74 -12.14 11.23
C TRP A 305 8.38 -12.32 9.75
N CYS A 306 7.09 -12.36 9.41
CA CYS A 306 6.64 -12.42 8.02
C CYS A 306 7.13 -11.22 7.19
N GLY A 307 7.11 -10.02 7.76
CA GLY A 307 7.63 -8.81 7.13
C GLY A 307 9.12 -8.93 6.82
N LEU A 308 9.93 -9.37 7.79
CA LEU A 308 11.36 -9.61 7.61
C LEU A 308 11.67 -10.69 6.58
N MET A 309 10.81 -11.70 6.44
CA MET A 309 10.93 -12.68 5.35
C MET A 309 10.69 -12.08 3.96
N CYS A 310 10.07 -10.90 3.86
CA CYS A 310 9.86 -10.20 2.59
C CYS A 310 10.84 -9.04 2.39
N SER A 311 11.23 -8.33 3.44
CA SER A 311 12.11 -7.16 3.36
C SER A 311 12.77 -6.82 4.69
N LEU A 312 14.04 -6.42 4.65
CA LEU A 312 14.72 -5.85 5.82
C LEU A 312 14.26 -4.40 6.14
N ALA A 313 13.46 -3.78 5.25
CA ALA A 313 12.88 -2.46 5.47
C ALA A 313 11.90 -2.40 6.66
N PHE A 314 11.55 -3.53 7.28
CA PHE A 314 10.76 -3.57 8.51
C PHE A 314 11.60 -3.26 9.77
N LEU A 315 12.94 -3.32 9.73
CA LEU A 315 13.78 -2.99 10.89
C LEU A 315 13.52 -1.56 11.42
N PRO A 316 13.47 -0.51 10.58
CA PRO A 316 13.07 0.84 11.02
C PRO A 316 11.65 0.90 11.62
N VAL A 317 10.71 0.06 11.16
CA VAL A 317 9.35 0.01 11.71
C VAL A 317 9.38 -0.48 13.15
N PHE A 318 10.21 -1.47 13.46
CA PHE A 318 10.37 -1.97 14.84
C PHE A 318 11.00 -0.92 15.74
N LEU A 319 12.05 -0.25 15.26
CA LEU A 319 12.68 0.85 15.97
C LEU A 319 11.67 1.96 16.27
N PHE A 320 10.87 2.35 15.28
CA PHE A 320 9.81 3.34 15.44
C PHE A 320 8.76 2.90 16.48
N ALA A 321 8.30 1.66 16.44
CA ALA A 321 7.35 1.11 17.40
C ALA A 321 7.93 1.09 18.83
N ALA A 322 9.20 0.75 18.99
CA ALA A 322 9.91 0.77 20.27
C ALA A 322 10.06 2.20 20.82
N LEU A 323 10.49 3.16 19.99
CA LEU A 323 10.63 4.57 20.36
C LEU A 323 9.28 5.20 20.75
N LEU A 324 8.20 4.88 20.02
CA LEU A 324 6.86 5.30 20.38
C LEU A 324 6.43 4.75 21.74
N SER A 325 6.66 3.47 22.01
CA SER A 325 6.37 2.87 23.32
C SER A 325 7.17 3.55 24.44
N TRP A 326 8.46 3.80 24.21
CA TRP A 326 9.33 4.49 25.17
C TRP A 326 8.86 5.92 25.48
N SER A 327 8.56 6.70 24.45
CA SER A 327 8.08 8.09 24.61
C SER A 327 6.79 8.15 25.43
N ARG A 328 5.87 7.19 25.21
CA ARG A 328 4.61 7.10 25.96
C ARG A 328 4.83 6.66 27.40
N ALA A 329 5.71 5.70 27.66
CA ALA A 329 6.02 5.28 29.02
C ALA A 329 6.54 6.45 29.87
N ARG A 330 7.42 7.30 29.31
CA ARG A 330 7.89 8.51 30.00
C ARG A 330 6.78 9.51 30.28
N PHE A 331 5.90 9.77 29.31
CA PHE A 331 4.78 10.69 29.50
C PHE A 331 3.81 10.20 30.59
N TRP A 332 3.60 8.89 30.69
CA TRP A 332 2.74 8.28 31.71
C TRP A 332 3.36 8.33 33.11
N CYS A 333 4.68 8.20 33.22
CA CYS A 333 5.37 8.34 34.51
C CYS A 333 5.37 9.79 35.02
N VAL A 334 5.54 10.78 34.13
CA VAL A 334 5.56 12.21 34.50
C VAL A 334 4.18 12.70 34.97
N ASN A 335 3.10 12.31 34.29
CA ASN A 335 1.76 12.74 34.71
C ASN A 335 1.29 12.08 36.02
N ARG A 336 1.79 10.90 36.37
CA ARG A 336 1.50 10.26 37.67
C ARG A 336 2.18 10.94 38.86
N SER A 337 3.25 11.69 38.65
CA SER A 337 3.89 12.45 39.73
C SER A 337 3.21 13.80 40.02
N GLU A 338 2.33 14.27 39.15
CA GLU A 338 1.55 15.51 39.35
C GLU A 338 0.17 15.27 39.98
N GLU A 339 -0.35 14.04 39.89
CA GLU A 339 -1.44 13.59 40.75
C GLU A 339 -0.87 13.33 42.15
N GLY A 340 -0.82 14.37 42.97
CA GLY A 340 -0.34 14.32 44.36
C GLY A 340 -1.00 13.19 45.17
N PRO A 341 -0.39 12.79 46.31
CA PRO A 341 -0.90 11.69 47.13
C PRO A 341 -2.38 11.90 47.43
N LEU A 342 -3.21 10.93 47.02
CA LEU A 342 -4.61 10.83 47.40
C LEU A 342 -4.71 11.03 48.91
N THR A 343 -5.15 12.22 49.32
CA THR A 343 -5.55 12.50 50.68
C THR A 343 -6.82 11.69 50.89
N LEU A 344 -6.65 10.53 51.55
CA LEU A 344 -7.74 9.75 52.12
C LEU A 344 -8.46 10.62 53.15
N THR A 345 -9.46 11.38 52.74
CA THR A 345 -10.47 11.89 53.67
C THR A 345 -11.37 10.73 54.03
N LEU A 346 -11.06 10.10 55.17
CA LEU A 346 -12.01 9.28 55.92
C LEU A 346 -13.10 10.22 56.46
N SER A 347 -14.33 10.01 56.01
CA SER A 347 -15.56 10.55 56.61
C SER A 347 -16.57 9.44 56.73
#